data_AF-A0A0J1HJQ4-F1
#
_entry.id   AF-A0A0J1HJQ4-F1
#
_cell.length_a   1.000
_cell.length_b   1.000
_cell.length_c   1.000
_cell.angle_alpha   90.00
_cell.angle_beta   90.00
_cell.angle_gamma   90.00
#
_symmetry.space_group_name_H-M   'P 1'
#
loop_
_entity.id
_entity.type
_entity.pdbx_description
1 polymer ?
#
loop_
_entity_poly.entity_id
_entity_poly.type
_entity_poly.pdbx_seq_one_letter_code
_entity_poly.pdbx_strand_id
1 'polypeptide(L)'
;MVKKSVKFYVSEKEMERLKVLAEMRFMTIPGYVKLTALGVQVRQPKEIFLNDLNLEEEDKSVLKEILERKQGNGYISYDRGFNERLEQLAIRLLGEEE
;
A
#
# COMPACT_ATOMS: atom_id res chain seq x y z
N MET A 1 14.19 -17.85 34.26
CA MET A 1 13.10 -18.03 33.28
C MET A 1 13.69 -18.48 31.96
N VAL A 2 13.31 -19.66 31.46
CA VAL A 2 13.76 -20.15 30.14
C VAL A 2 13.02 -19.35 29.05
N LYS A 3 13.75 -18.66 28.18
CA LYS A 3 13.17 -17.98 27.01
C LYS A 3 12.62 -19.05 26.06
N LYS A 4 11.31 -19.28 26.09
CA LYS A 4 10.63 -20.15 25.11
C LYS A 4 10.64 -19.45 23.75
N SER A 5 11.18 -20.12 22.73
CA SER A 5 11.12 -19.66 21.34
C SER A 5 10.22 -20.61 20.54
N VAL A 6 9.45 -20.04 19.62
CA VAL A 6 8.56 -20.79 18.72
C VAL A 6 9.01 -20.48 17.30
N LYS A 7 9.20 -21.51 16.48
CA LYS A 7 9.56 -21.37 15.07
C LYS A 7 8.32 -21.64 14.23
N PHE A 8 8.01 -20.74 13.31
CA PHE A 8 6.93 -20.90 12.34
C PHE A 8 7.54 -21.16 10.96
N TYR A 9 6.92 -22.05 10.21
CA TYR A 9 7.20 -22.26 8.80
C TYR A 9 6.06 -21.60 8.01
N VAL A 10 6.42 -20.67 7.15
CA VAL A 10 5.50 -19.89 6.32
C VAL A 10 6.05 -19.88 4.90
N SER A 11 5.16 -19.89 3.92
CA SER A 11 5.51 -19.68 2.52
C SER A 11 6.00 -18.25 2.28
N GLU A 12 6.69 -18.01 1.16
CA GLU A 12 7.18 -16.69 0.79
C GLU A 12 6.05 -15.66 0.68
N LYS A 13 4.94 -16.05 0.03
CA LYS A 13 3.75 -15.21 -0.10
C LYS A 13 3.11 -14.85 1.25
N GLU A 14 3.12 -15.77 2.21
CA GLU A 14 2.63 -15.50 3.57
C GLU A 14 3.57 -14.57 4.34
N MET A 15 4.89 -14.72 4.14
CA MET A 15 5.89 -13.86 4.74
C MET A 15 5.78 -12.41 4.23
N GLU A 16 5.55 -12.21 2.94
CA GLU A 16 5.29 -10.89 2.35
C GLU A 16 4.04 -10.23 2.92
N ARG A 17 2.94 -10.99 3.00
CA ARG A 17 1.70 -10.51 3.64
C ARG A 17 1.94 -10.10 5.10
N LEU A 18 2.72 -10.89 5.85
CA LEU A 18 3.08 -10.58 7.22
C LEU A 18 3.93 -9.31 7.34
N LYS A 19 4.88 -9.09 6.42
CA LYS A 19 5.68 -7.85 6.35
C LYS A 19 4.76 -6.64 6.20
N VAL A 20 3.89 -6.65 5.19
CA VAL A 20 2.92 -5.57 4.92
C VAL A 20 2.06 -5.29 6.15
N LEU A 21 1.47 -6.34 6.76
CA LEU A 21 0.60 -6.18 7.92
C LEU A 21 1.31 -5.61 9.16
N ALA A 22 2.59 -5.96 9.34
CA ALA A 22 3.42 -5.45 10.42
C ALA A 22 3.84 -3.99 10.16
N GLU A 23 4.22 -3.66 8.93
CA GLU A 23 4.59 -2.31 8.49
C GLU A 23 3.42 -1.33 8.63
N MET A 24 2.21 -1.72 8.20
CA MET A 24 0.99 -0.93 8.37
C MET A 24 0.75 -0.50 9.83
N ARG A 25 1.30 -1.25 10.79
CA ARG A 25 1.12 -1.04 12.23
C ARG A 25 2.38 -0.50 12.90
N PHE A 26 3.43 -0.20 12.15
CA PHE A 26 4.75 0.22 12.65
C PHE A 26 5.33 -0.77 13.65
N MET A 27 5.22 -2.07 13.35
CA MET A 27 5.68 -3.15 14.19
C MET A 27 6.64 -4.07 13.45
N THR A 28 7.45 -4.82 14.21
CA THR A 28 8.20 -5.95 13.66
C THR A 28 7.27 -7.16 13.46
N ILE A 29 7.59 -8.05 12.52
CA ILE A 29 6.82 -9.28 12.28
C ILE A 29 6.62 -10.09 13.57
N PRO A 30 7.66 -10.36 14.40
CA PRO A 30 7.46 -11.11 15.64
C PRO A 30 6.55 -10.38 16.64
N GLY A 31 6.63 -9.05 16.69
CA GLY A 31 5.76 -8.23 17.55
C GLY A 31 4.31 -8.30 17.11
N TYR A 32 4.06 -8.14 15.81
CA TYR A 32 2.73 -8.24 15.22
C TYR A 32 2.11 -9.62 15.44
N VAL A 33 2.84 -10.71 15.14
CA VAL A 33 2.38 -12.09 15.32
C VAL A 33 2.06 -12.36 16.79
N LYS A 34 2.92 -11.91 17.72
CA LYS A 34 2.70 -12.10 19.16
C LYS A 34 1.44 -11.40 19.65
N LEU A 35 1.23 -10.13 19.28
CA LEU A 35 0.04 -9.39 19.72
C LEU A 35 -1.25 -9.96 19.11
N THR A 36 -1.19 -10.36 17.84
CA THR A 36 -2.31 -10.98 17.14
C THR A 36 -2.69 -12.31 17.78
N ALA A 37 -1.71 -13.17 18.09
CA ALA A 37 -1.94 -14.45 18.76
C ALA A 37 -2.51 -14.30 20.19
N LEU A 38 -2.21 -13.19 20.86
CA LEU A 38 -2.75 -12.85 22.18
C LEU A 38 -4.14 -12.16 22.11
N GLY A 39 -4.69 -11.93 20.91
CA GLY A 39 -5.97 -11.25 20.73
C GLY A 39 -5.96 -9.78 21.16
N VAL A 40 -4.77 -9.17 21.27
CA VAL A 40 -4.64 -7.76 21.66
C VAL A 40 -5.08 -6.89 20.50
N GLN A 41 -5.96 -5.91 20.77
CA GLN A 41 -6.38 -4.94 19.77
C GLN A 41 -5.17 -4.12 19.32
N VAL A 42 -4.66 -4.42 18.13
CA VAL A 42 -3.51 -3.72 17.56
C VAL A 42 -3.98 -2.35 17.05
N ARG A 43 -3.07 -1.36 17.07
CA ARG A 43 -3.32 -0.02 16.54
C ARG A 43 -3.92 -0.10 15.13
N GLN A 44 -4.73 0.91 14.80
CA GLN A 44 -5.30 1.03 13.46
C GLN A 44 -4.18 1.03 12.40
N PRO A 45 -4.36 0.30 11.29
CA PRO A 45 -3.42 0.34 10.19
C PRO A 45 -3.32 1.77 9.67
N LYS A 46 -2.10 2.25 9.44
CA LYS A 46 -1.89 3.48 8.65
C LYS A 46 -1.65 3.11 7.20
N GLU A 47 -1.93 4.05 6.31
CA GLU A 47 -1.51 3.98 4.93
C GLU A 47 0.01 3.81 4.87
N ILE A 48 0.46 2.80 4.13
CA ILE A 48 1.86 2.59 3.80
C ILE A 48 2.01 2.71 2.29
N PHE A 49 3.09 3.33 1.86
CA PHE A 49 3.47 3.40 0.46
C PHE A 49 4.28 2.16 0.14
N LEU A 50 3.73 1.29 -0.71
CA LEU A 50 4.48 0.17 -1.26
C LEU A 50 5.39 0.75 -2.35
N ASN A 51 6.65 0.99 -2.00
CA ASN A 51 7.63 1.63 -2.89
C ASN A 51 7.93 0.83 -4.17
N ASP A 52 7.55 -0.46 -4.22
CA ASP A 52 7.81 -1.37 -5.33
C ASP A 52 6.52 -1.83 -6.02
N LEU A 53 5.59 -0.91 -6.29
CA LEU A 53 4.56 -1.18 -7.30
C LEU A 53 5.25 -1.23 -8.67
N ASN A 54 5.62 -2.43 -9.11
CA ASN A 54 5.97 -2.68 -10.51
C ASN A 54 4.70 -2.49 -11.35
N LEU A 55 4.47 -1.26 -11.76
CA LEU A 55 3.39 -0.92 -12.68
C LEU A 55 3.65 -1.63 -14.00
N GLU A 56 2.69 -2.47 -14.42
CA GLU A 56 2.72 -3.08 -15.73
C GLU A 56 2.53 -2.01 -16.82
N GLU A 57 2.81 -2.34 -18.08
CA GLU A 57 2.63 -1.38 -19.18
C GLU A 57 1.17 -0.93 -19.32
N GLU A 58 0.24 -1.83 -19.03
CA GLU A 58 -1.21 -1.54 -18.99
C GLU A 58 -1.54 -0.50 -17.91
N ASP A 59 -0.97 -0.64 -16.71
CA ASP A 59 -1.17 0.32 -15.62
C ASP A 59 -0.64 1.70 -16.01
N LYS A 60 0.56 1.77 -16.61
CA LYS A 60 1.15 3.02 -17.09
C LYS A 60 0.33 3.67 -18.20
N SER A 61 -0.27 2.87 -19.08
CA SER A 61 -1.17 3.36 -20.13
C SER A 61 -2.40 4.05 -19.54
N VAL A 62 -3.03 3.44 -18.52
CA VAL A 62 -4.18 4.04 -17.83
C VAL A 62 -3.79 5.32 -17.11
N LEU A 63 -2.64 5.34 -16.42
CA LEU A 63 -2.16 6.55 -15.75
C LEU A 63 -1.89 7.70 -16.74
N LYS A 64 -1.34 7.40 -17.93
CA LYS A 64 -1.14 8.40 -18.99
C LYS A 64 -2.46 8.92 -19.56
N GLU A 65 -3.41 8.03 -19.82
CA GLU A 65 -4.77 8.42 -20.22
C GLU A 65 -5.41 9.33 -19.17
N ILE A 66 -5.14 9.08 -17.89
CA ILE A 66 -5.60 9.92 -16.77
C ILE A 66 -5.04 11.36 -16.89
N LEU A 67 -3.79 11.51 -17.29
CA LEU A 67 -3.16 12.83 -17.47
C LEU A 67 -3.59 13.51 -18.77
N GLU A 68 -3.81 12.76 -19.85
CA GLU A 68 -4.20 13.30 -21.15
C GLU A 68 -5.62 13.88 -21.15
N ARG A 69 -6.59 13.24 -20.47
CA ARG A 69 -7.97 13.77 -20.43
C ARG A 69 -8.16 14.91 -19.43
N LYS A 70 -7.10 15.34 -18.73
CA LYS A 70 -7.08 16.56 -17.90
C LYS A 70 -7.54 17.81 -18.66
N GLN A 71 -7.40 17.81 -19.99
CA GLN A 71 -7.84 18.92 -20.85
C GLN A 71 -9.35 18.90 -21.19
N GLY A 72 -10.11 17.91 -20.71
CA GLY A 72 -11.54 17.73 -20.99
C GLY A 72 -12.46 17.86 -19.75
N ASN A 73 -13.72 17.40 -19.89
CA ASN A 73 -14.61 17.19 -18.74
C ASN A 73 -14.00 16.07 -17.87
N GLY A 74 -13.61 16.39 -16.63
CA GLY A 74 -12.96 15.44 -15.71
C GLY A 74 -13.73 14.13 -15.49
N TYR A 75 -13.04 13.10 -14.97
CA TYR A 75 -13.54 11.72 -14.85
C TYR A 75 -14.85 11.60 -14.09
N ILE A 76 -14.93 12.29 -12.96
CA ILE A 76 -16.16 12.42 -12.17
C ILE A 76 -16.60 13.87 -12.26
N SER A 77 -17.68 14.11 -13.00
CA SER A 77 -18.23 15.45 -13.24
C SER A 77 -18.66 16.19 -11.96
N TYR A 78 -18.90 15.47 -10.87
CA TYR A 78 -19.43 15.99 -9.62
C TYR A 78 -18.41 16.11 -8.48
N ASP A 79 -17.19 15.56 -8.63
CA ASP A 79 -16.15 15.64 -7.59
C ASP A 79 -14.80 16.05 -8.19
N ARG A 80 -14.61 17.37 -8.22
CA ARG A 80 -13.36 17.99 -8.66
C ARG A 80 -12.17 17.62 -7.75
N GLY A 81 -12.39 17.48 -6.44
CA GLY A 81 -11.33 17.16 -5.50
C GLY A 81 -10.84 15.71 -5.65
N PHE A 82 -11.72 14.79 -6.03
CA PHE A 82 -11.32 13.44 -6.41
C PHE A 82 -10.45 13.44 -7.67
N ASN A 83 -10.86 14.17 -8.72
CA ASN A 83 -10.09 14.26 -9.96
C ASN A 83 -8.67 14.80 -9.69
N GLU A 84 -8.53 15.85 -8.88
CA GLU A 84 -7.24 16.43 -8.50
C GLU A 84 -6.33 15.43 -7.75
N ARG A 85 -6.89 14.63 -6.83
CA ARG A 85 -6.14 13.58 -6.13
C ARG A 85 -5.71 12.45 -7.05
N LEU A 86 -6.58 12.07 -7.99
CA LEU A 86 -6.29 11.02 -8.97
C LEU A 86 -5.18 11.45 -9.93
N GLU A 87 -5.18 12.71 -10.36
CA GLU A 87 -4.10 13.30 -11.17
C GLU A 87 -2.77 13.33 -10.40
N GLN A 88 -2.76 13.80 -9.15
CA GLN A 88 -1.55 13.82 -8.32
C GLN A 88 -0.98 12.42 -8.10
N LEU A 89 -1.84 11.42 -7.94
CA LEU A 89 -1.42 10.02 -7.84
C LEU A 89 -0.79 9.54 -9.15
N ALA A 90 -1.38 9.86 -10.29
CA ALA A 90 -0.85 9.47 -11.59
C ALA A 90 0.52 10.09 -11.89
N ILE A 91 0.71 11.38 -11.60
CA ILE A 91 2.01 12.07 -11.74
C ILE A 91 3.07 11.38 -10.89
N ARG A 92 2.77 11.13 -9.62
CA ARG A 92 3.71 10.50 -8.68
C ARG A 92 4.07 9.08 -9.10
N LEU A 93 3.11 8.29 -9.58
CA LEU A 93 3.32 6.90 -9.97
C LEU A 93 4.04 6.76 -11.32
N LEU A 94 3.87 7.71 -12.24
CA LEU A 94 4.62 7.75 -13.50
C LEU A 94 6.03 8.33 -13.34
N GLY A 95 6.33 8.97 -12.20
CA GLY A 95 7.61 9.62 -11.95
C GLY A 95 7.78 10.92 -12.73
N GLU A 96 6.67 11.56 -13.14
CA GLU A 96 6.66 12.87 -13.82
C GLU A 96 6.60 14.02 -12.81
N GLU A 97 7.24 13.87 -11.64
CA GLU A 97 7.51 15.02 -10.77
C GLU A 97 8.66 15.83 -11.39
N GLU A 98 8.40 17.06 -11.83
CA GLU A 98 9.42 18.03 -12.30
C GLU A 98 10.49 18.34 -11.23
#